data_AF-R8BNW8-F1
#
_entry.id   AF-R8BNW8-F1
#
_cell.length_a   1.000
_cell.length_b   1.000
_cell.length_c   1.000
_cell.angle_alpha   90.00
_cell.angle_beta   90.00
_cell.angle_gamma   90.00
#
_symmetry.space_group_name_H-M   'P 1'
#
loop_
_entity.id
_entity.type
_entity.pdbx_description
1 polymer ?
#
loop_
_entity_poly.entity_id
_entity_poly.type
_entity_poly.pdbx_seq_one_letter_code
_entity_poly.pdbx_strand_id
1 'polypeptide(L)'
;MATPAAKPEEPKLLWNPENVKDVAESVGIGALSDEALRCLSQDVEYRLGQVIVEALRFMRAASRTTLTVQDISQALKVLDVEPLYGYESTRPLRYGEASLGPGQPLFYIEDEEVDFEKLINAPLPKVPRDTSFTAHWLAVEGVQPSIPQNPTTAEARSQELVPKGPGANPALAALAGNDNVSFRPSVKHIISKELVLYFDKIQSAILDDNPDDEVMRLREAALESVRSDPGLHQLVPYFVNFIADQVTHRLDDTFVLQQMMQLTAALIENANLFLDPYAAPLSAPVLTCLMSRKLGSEEGVDAIKEQYELRDLAASLLGKIAKDYAKSNALLRPKLTRTCLKYFLDPGKSAPVLYGAIKGLTSAGGPEAVRVLVLPNLKSFDAAILQPMQEQGGFAFSVLIEAIVQAIQSVGSTDISMTNGVNGGTSDHEAAELTDFLGPILGAKIAGLGDHKLNRSVLEARHID
;
A
#
# COMPACT_ATOMS: atom_id res chain seq x y z
N MET A 1 72.72 -44.78 13.07
CA MET A 1 71.90 -44.01 14.03
C MET A 1 70.58 -43.70 13.35
N ALA A 2 69.53 -44.45 13.67
CA ALA A 2 68.19 -44.12 13.22
C ALA A 2 67.67 -42.95 14.06
N THR A 3 67.30 -41.86 13.40
CA THR A 3 66.53 -40.75 13.97
C THR A 3 65.21 -41.29 14.54
N PRO A 4 64.81 -40.95 15.78
CA PRO A 4 63.54 -41.40 16.30
C PRO A 4 62.40 -40.76 15.51
N ALA A 5 61.44 -41.58 15.09
CA ALA A 5 60.23 -41.13 14.41
C ALA A 5 59.47 -40.14 15.30
N ALA A 6 59.07 -39.01 14.72
CA ALA A 6 58.19 -38.05 15.38
C ALA A 6 56.88 -38.75 15.77
N LYS A 7 56.50 -38.64 17.05
CA LYS A 7 55.19 -39.10 17.52
C LYS A 7 54.09 -38.38 16.71
N PRO A 8 53.02 -39.08 16.28
CA PRO A 8 51.91 -38.43 15.58
C PRO A 8 51.36 -37.30 16.46
N GLU A 9 51.13 -36.12 15.88
CA GLU A 9 50.49 -34.99 16.57
C GLU A 9 49.13 -35.45 17.09
N GLU A 10 49.01 -35.57 18.41
CA GLU A 10 47.75 -35.93 19.04
C GLU A 10 46.74 -34.78 18.81
N PRO A 11 45.50 -35.08 18.39
CA PRO A 11 44.49 -34.05 18.20
C PRO A 11 44.31 -33.30 19.53
N LYS A 12 44.53 -31.99 19.50
CA LYS A 12 44.38 -31.14 20.67
C LYS A 12 42.89 -31.03 21.01
N LEU A 13 42.45 -31.84 21.95
CA LEU A 13 41.10 -31.80 22.50
C LEU A 13 40.88 -30.51 23.27
N LEU A 14 39.67 -29.96 23.13
CA LEU A 14 39.24 -28.80 23.91
C LEU A 14 38.68 -29.24 25.27
N TRP A 15 38.22 -30.48 25.38
CA TRP A 15 37.75 -31.04 26.64
C TRP A 15 38.88 -31.32 27.62
N ASN A 16 38.73 -30.88 28.87
CA ASN A 16 39.72 -31.14 29.92
C ASN A 16 39.68 -32.63 30.32
N PRO A 17 40.75 -33.41 30.09
CA PRO A 17 40.76 -34.84 30.44
C PRO A 17 40.67 -35.10 31.94
N GLU A 18 41.06 -34.15 32.80
CA GLU A 18 40.94 -34.31 34.26
C GLU A 18 39.47 -34.49 34.69
N ASN A 19 38.51 -33.88 34.00
CA ASN A 19 37.08 -34.05 34.28
C ASN A 19 36.63 -35.53 34.15
N VAL A 20 37.26 -36.30 33.24
CA VAL A 20 36.95 -37.73 33.06
C VAL A 20 37.52 -38.55 34.21
N LYS A 21 38.69 -38.16 34.76
CA LYS A 21 39.26 -38.78 35.96
C LYS A 21 38.40 -38.50 37.19
N ASP A 22 37.97 -37.27 37.38
CA ASP A 22 37.10 -36.88 38.51
C ASP A 22 35.80 -37.71 38.52
N VAL A 23 35.19 -37.92 37.35
CA VAL A 23 34.01 -38.79 37.22
C VAL A 23 34.36 -40.26 37.50
N ALA A 24 35.50 -40.77 37.03
CA ALA A 24 35.93 -42.14 37.32
C ALA A 24 36.17 -42.38 38.83
N GLU A 25 36.79 -41.41 39.51
CA GLU A 25 36.98 -41.44 40.97
C GLU A 25 35.65 -41.38 41.72
N SER A 26 34.68 -40.59 41.24
CA SER A 26 33.32 -40.53 41.84
C SER A 26 32.58 -41.87 41.81
N VAL A 27 32.87 -42.72 40.82
CA VAL A 27 32.34 -44.09 40.69
C VAL A 27 33.14 -45.10 41.52
N GLY A 28 34.30 -44.70 42.07
CA GLY A 28 35.19 -45.54 42.88
C GLY A 28 36.32 -46.21 42.11
N ILE A 29 36.62 -45.77 40.88
CA ILE A 29 37.73 -46.28 40.07
C ILE A 29 38.97 -45.42 40.33
N GLY A 30 39.90 -45.93 41.14
CA GLY A 30 41.07 -45.16 41.60
C GLY A 30 42.23 -45.00 40.61
N ALA A 31 42.26 -45.75 39.50
CA ALA A 31 43.28 -45.59 38.47
C ALA A 31 42.73 -45.97 37.09
N LEU A 32 42.73 -45.01 36.15
CA LEU A 32 42.37 -45.20 34.75
C LEU A 32 43.65 -45.23 33.90
N SER A 33 43.76 -46.17 32.95
CA SER A 33 44.87 -46.18 32.00
C SER A 33 44.84 -44.95 31.08
N ASP A 34 46.01 -44.39 30.75
CA ASP A 34 46.13 -43.20 29.89
C ASP A 34 45.45 -43.36 28.51
N GLU A 35 45.47 -44.56 27.93
CA GLU A 35 44.81 -44.84 26.65
C GLU A 35 43.29 -44.75 26.75
N ALA A 36 42.70 -45.34 27.81
CA ALA A 36 41.26 -45.25 28.07
C ALA A 36 40.81 -43.82 28.34
N LEU A 37 41.61 -43.05 29.09
CA LEU A 37 41.35 -41.63 29.35
C LEU A 37 41.30 -40.82 28.04
N ARG A 38 42.27 -41.04 27.15
CA ARG A 38 42.34 -40.37 25.85
C ARG A 38 41.13 -40.72 24.99
N CYS A 39 40.80 -42.00 24.84
CA CYS A 39 39.67 -42.44 24.03
C CYS A 39 38.32 -41.94 24.55
N LEU A 40 38.09 -41.97 25.86
CA LEU A 40 36.85 -41.46 26.47
C LEU A 40 36.73 -39.95 26.30
N SER A 41 37.82 -39.20 26.50
CA SER A 41 37.80 -37.74 26.31
C SER A 41 37.47 -37.36 24.86
N GLN A 42 38.00 -38.11 23.88
CA GLN A 42 37.69 -37.92 22.45
C GLN A 42 36.21 -38.19 22.14
N ASP A 43 35.66 -39.28 22.67
CA ASP A 43 34.25 -39.65 22.45
C ASP A 43 33.31 -38.64 23.10
N VAL A 44 33.59 -38.19 24.34
CA VAL A 44 32.79 -37.15 25.04
C VAL A 44 32.74 -35.86 24.23
N GLU A 45 33.88 -35.37 23.74
CA GLU A 45 33.93 -34.16 22.92
C GLU A 45 33.15 -34.33 21.60
N TYR A 46 33.26 -35.50 20.96
CA TYR A 46 32.50 -35.81 19.75
C TYR A 46 30.99 -35.83 20.00
N ARG A 47 30.53 -36.48 21.08
CA ARG A 47 29.10 -36.52 21.46
C ARG A 47 28.56 -35.14 21.81
N LEU A 48 29.34 -34.33 22.53
CA LEU A 48 28.98 -32.95 22.82
C LEU A 48 28.83 -32.12 21.53
N GLY A 49 29.77 -32.27 20.60
CA GLY A 49 29.69 -31.65 19.28
C GLY A 49 28.45 -32.08 18.50
N GLN A 50 28.08 -33.36 18.53
CA GLN A 50 26.88 -33.89 17.89
C GLN A 50 25.60 -33.25 18.45
N VAL A 51 25.49 -33.14 19.78
CA VAL A 51 24.35 -32.46 20.44
C VAL A 51 24.28 -30.99 20.04
N ILE A 52 25.41 -30.28 20.05
CA ILE A 52 25.47 -28.85 19.69
C ILE A 52 25.05 -28.64 18.23
N VAL A 53 25.51 -29.47 17.30
CA VAL A 53 25.17 -29.35 15.88
C VAL A 53 23.67 -29.57 15.65
N GLU A 54 23.05 -30.56 16.30
CA GLU A 54 21.61 -30.77 16.20
C GLU A 54 20.83 -29.63 16.87
N ALA A 55 21.27 -29.12 18.02
CA ALA A 55 20.64 -27.99 18.69
C ALA A 55 20.71 -26.70 17.84
N LEU A 56 21.82 -26.46 17.12
CA LEU A 56 21.94 -25.35 16.18
C LEU A 56 20.97 -25.47 15.00
N ARG A 57 20.64 -26.69 14.56
CA ARG A 57 19.60 -26.89 13.52
C ARG A 57 18.23 -26.47 14.03
N PHE A 58 17.87 -26.82 15.26
CA PHE A 58 16.62 -26.35 15.89
C PHE A 58 16.58 -24.83 16.06
N MET A 59 17.67 -24.22 16.51
CA MET A 59 17.78 -22.76 16.65
C MET A 59 17.54 -22.05 15.31
N ARG A 60 18.21 -22.52 14.24
CA ARG A 60 18.05 -21.96 12.88
C ARG A 60 16.66 -22.21 12.31
N ALA A 61 16.09 -23.40 12.53
CA ALA A 61 14.73 -23.72 12.11
C ALA A 61 13.69 -22.81 12.80
N ALA A 62 13.94 -22.44 14.06
CA ALA A 62 13.14 -21.47 14.79
C ALA A 62 13.43 -20.00 14.45
N SER A 63 14.30 -19.72 13.46
CA SER A 63 14.67 -18.37 13.03
C SER A 63 15.22 -17.48 14.16
N ARG A 64 15.90 -18.09 15.14
CA ARG A 64 16.57 -17.40 16.25
C ARG A 64 18.08 -17.37 16.04
N THR A 65 18.73 -16.37 16.63
CA THR A 65 20.21 -16.24 16.63
C THR A 65 20.83 -16.63 17.97
N THR A 66 20.01 -16.83 19.00
CA THR A 66 20.41 -17.24 20.35
C THR A 66 19.98 -18.68 20.60
N LEU A 67 20.91 -19.52 21.03
CA LEU A 67 20.64 -20.91 21.40
C LEU A 67 19.98 -20.95 22.78
N THR A 68 18.87 -21.67 22.90
CA THR A 68 18.12 -21.82 24.15
C THR A 68 18.21 -23.25 24.69
N VAL A 69 17.92 -23.44 25.98
CA VAL A 69 17.89 -24.77 26.63
C VAL A 69 16.90 -25.71 25.92
N GLN A 70 15.80 -25.18 25.39
CA GLN A 70 14.81 -25.96 24.65
C GLN A 70 15.40 -26.58 23.38
N ASP A 71 16.30 -25.88 22.68
CA ASP A 71 16.94 -26.40 21.47
C ASP A 71 17.83 -27.61 21.79
N ILE A 72 18.55 -27.57 22.91
CA ILE A 72 19.35 -28.69 23.42
C ILE A 72 18.46 -29.83 23.88
N SER A 73 17.37 -29.55 24.60
CA SER A 73 16.40 -30.57 25.03
C SER A 73 15.79 -31.33 23.85
N GLN A 74 15.46 -30.63 22.75
CA GLN A 74 14.98 -31.27 21.53
C GLN A 74 16.10 -32.06 20.83
N ALA A 75 17.33 -31.54 20.79
CA ALA A 75 18.47 -32.28 20.25
C ALA A 75 18.72 -33.59 21.00
N LEU A 76 18.65 -33.59 22.34
CA LEU A 76 18.80 -34.79 23.16
C LEU A 76 17.71 -35.82 22.85
N LYS A 77 16.45 -35.40 22.70
CA LYS A 77 15.35 -36.29 22.32
C LYS A 77 15.56 -36.95 20.95
N VAL A 78 16.06 -36.19 19.97
CA VAL A 78 16.32 -36.71 18.61
C VAL A 78 17.49 -37.68 18.59
N LEU A 79 18.48 -37.47 19.47
CA LEU A 79 19.63 -38.34 19.62
C LEU A 79 19.37 -39.54 20.55
N ASP A 80 18.11 -39.75 20.95
CA ASP A 80 17.67 -40.79 21.88
C ASP A 80 18.44 -40.77 23.22
N VAL A 81 18.84 -39.58 23.68
CA VAL A 81 19.47 -39.35 24.97
C VAL A 81 18.41 -39.08 26.03
N GLU A 82 18.64 -39.57 27.24
CA GLU A 82 17.76 -39.33 28.38
C GLU A 82 17.56 -37.81 28.63
N PRO A 83 16.32 -37.37 28.88
CA PRO A 83 16.03 -35.95 29.05
C PRO A 83 16.61 -35.41 30.36
N LEU A 84 17.32 -34.27 30.25
CA LEU A 84 17.85 -33.53 31.40
C LEU A 84 16.80 -32.55 31.93
N TYR A 85 16.34 -32.76 33.16
CA TYR A 85 15.35 -31.93 33.83
C TYR A 85 16.00 -30.85 34.71
N GLY A 86 15.26 -29.79 35.04
CA GLY A 86 15.70 -28.73 35.98
C GLY A 86 16.29 -27.46 35.34
N TYR A 87 16.39 -27.41 34.01
CA TYR A 87 17.01 -26.28 33.29
C TYR A 87 16.00 -25.24 32.73
N GLU A 88 14.71 -25.34 33.08
CA GLU A 88 13.67 -24.39 32.64
C GLU A 88 13.51 -23.18 33.58
N SER A 89 14.28 -23.13 34.67
CA SER A 89 14.19 -22.05 35.65
C SER A 89 14.58 -20.70 35.05
N THR A 90 13.82 -19.65 35.36
CA THR A 90 14.14 -18.27 34.98
C THR A 90 15.29 -17.68 35.81
N ARG A 91 15.80 -18.43 36.81
CA ARG A 91 16.92 -17.99 37.64
C ARG A 91 18.25 -18.35 36.94
N PRO A 92 19.18 -17.39 36.78
CA PRO A 92 20.49 -17.70 36.24
C PRO A 92 21.26 -18.61 37.21
N LEU A 93 21.97 -19.59 36.65
CA LEU A 93 22.89 -20.45 37.40
C LEU A 93 24.03 -19.60 37.99
N ARG A 94 24.31 -19.78 39.28
CA ARG A 94 25.45 -19.17 39.98
C ARG A 94 26.45 -20.26 40.31
N TYR A 95 27.69 -20.04 39.88
CA TYR A 95 28.81 -20.94 40.16
C TYR A 95 29.62 -20.35 41.31
N GLY A 96 29.68 -21.09 42.42
CA GLY A 96 30.57 -20.81 43.55
C GLY A 96 31.93 -21.48 43.32
N GLU A 97 33.00 -20.85 43.79
CA GLU A 97 34.36 -21.41 43.75
C GLU A 97 34.76 -21.90 45.15
N ALA A 98 35.18 -23.15 45.24
CA ALA A 98 35.77 -23.76 46.42
C ALA A 98 37.18 -24.27 46.08
N SER A 99 38.16 -24.06 46.96
CA SER A 99 39.53 -24.56 46.76
C SER A 99 39.76 -25.80 47.63
N LEU A 100 40.09 -26.93 47.00
CA LEU A 100 40.44 -28.18 47.69
C LEU A 100 41.94 -28.24 48.05
N GLY A 101 42.75 -27.31 47.55
CA GLY A 101 44.20 -27.23 47.75
C GLY A 101 44.87 -26.27 46.75
N PRO A 102 46.21 -26.10 46.81
CA PRO A 102 46.92 -25.19 45.92
C PRO A 102 46.80 -25.65 44.45
N GLY A 103 46.16 -24.83 43.62
CA GLY A 103 46.12 -25.00 42.16
C GLY A 103 44.96 -25.82 41.59
N GLN A 104 44.00 -26.27 42.40
CA GLN A 104 42.80 -26.98 41.92
C GLN A 104 41.52 -26.23 42.37
N PRO A 105 40.98 -25.33 41.52
CA PRO A 105 39.69 -24.69 41.77
C PRO A 105 38.55 -25.65 41.44
N LEU A 106 37.67 -25.89 42.41
CA LEU A 106 36.43 -26.67 42.25
C LEU A 106 35.27 -25.69 42.12
N PHE A 107 34.52 -25.79 41.03
CA PHE A 107 33.30 -25.02 40.85
C PHE A 107 32.09 -25.86 41.24
N TYR A 108 31.19 -25.30 42.03
CA TYR A 108 29.92 -25.93 42.38
C TYR A 108 28.76 -25.00 42.05
N ILE A 109 27.58 -25.57 41.84
CA ILE A 109 26.36 -24.80 41.62
C ILE A 109 25.80 -24.45 43.00
N GLU A 110 25.65 -23.16 43.28
CA GLU A 110 25.00 -22.70 44.52
C GLU A 110 23.50 -23.00 44.44
N ASP A 111 23.01 -23.84 45.35
CA ASP A 111 21.57 -24.13 45.49
C ASP A 111 21.07 -23.51 46.80
N GLU A 112 20.24 -22.46 46.68
CA GLU A 112 19.64 -21.77 47.83
C GLU A 112 18.32 -22.45 48.20
N GLU A 113 18.25 -23.02 49.40
CA GLU A 113 17.01 -23.59 49.94
C GLU A 113 15.95 -22.48 50.10
N VAL A 114 14.76 -22.69 49.52
CA VAL A 114 13.65 -21.74 49.58
C VAL A 114 12.52 -22.32 50.43
N ASP A 115 12.02 -21.52 51.38
CA ASP A 115 10.85 -21.86 52.17
C ASP A 115 9.57 -21.95 51.30
N PHE A 116 8.79 -23.01 51.51
CA PHE A 116 7.56 -23.27 50.78
C PHE A 116 6.50 -22.19 51.00
N GLU A 117 6.40 -21.62 52.21
CA GLU A 117 5.42 -20.55 52.49
C GLU A 117 5.71 -19.31 51.64
N LYS A 118 6.99 -19.00 51.44
CA LYS A 118 7.44 -17.88 50.60
C LYS A 118 7.13 -18.13 49.12
N LEU A 119 7.25 -19.38 48.66
CA LEU A 119 6.94 -19.75 47.28
C LEU A 119 5.43 -19.71 47.00
N ILE A 120 4.61 -20.21 47.92
CA ILE A 120 3.14 -20.24 47.78
C ILE A 120 2.57 -18.81 47.78
N ASN A 121 3.09 -17.94 48.62
CA ASN A 121 2.64 -16.55 48.73
C ASN A 121 3.29 -15.62 47.69
N ALA A 122 4.11 -16.15 46.77
CA ALA A 122 4.73 -15.35 45.72
C ALA A 122 3.68 -14.83 44.73
N PRO A 123 3.74 -13.55 44.32
CA PRO A 123 2.78 -13.01 43.36
C PRO A 123 2.97 -13.64 41.98
N LEU A 124 1.85 -13.81 41.27
CA LEU A 124 1.86 -14.33 39.90
C LEU A 124 2.63 -13.39 38.96
N PRO A 125 3.36 -13.94 37.96
CA PRO A 125 4.06 -13.14 36.97
C PRO A 125 3.09 -12.38 36.07
N LYS A 126 3.54 -11.23 35.53
CA LYS A 126 2.74 -10.46 34.58
C LYS A 126 2.71 -11.16 33.23
N VAL A 127 1.53 -11.27 32.63
CA VAL A 127 1.34 -11.84 31.31
C VAL A 127 1.58 -10.76 30.23
N PRO A 128 2.41 -11.03 29.21
CA PRO A 128 2.56 -10.14 28.05
C PRO A 128 1.24 -9.97 27.27
N ARG A 129 1.17 -8.95 26.40
CA ARG A 129 0.05 -8.81 25.47
C ARG A 129 0.12 -9.89 24.39
N ASP A 130 -1.03 -10.25 23.83
CA ASP A 130 -1.12 -11.14 22.69
C ASP A 130 -0.39 -10.56 21.46
N THR A 131 0.04 -11.45 20.56
CA THR A 131 0.79 -11.08 19.36
C THR A 131 -0.10 -10.29 18.39
N SER A 132 0.30 -9.06 18.08
CA SER A 132 -0.29 -8.22 17.03
C SER A 132 0.78 -7.80 16.02
N PHE A 133 0.39 -7.55 14.77
CA PHE A 133 1.30 -7.01 13.76
C PHE A 133 0.97 -5.53 13.48
N THR A 134 2.00 -4.76 13.14
CA THR A 134 1.87 -3.36 12.70
C THR A 134 2.61 -3.23 11.37
N ALA A 135 1.88 -2.92 10.31
CA ALA A 135 2.46 -2.72 8.98
C ALA A 135 2.89 -1.27 8.78
N HIS A 136 4.01 -1.07 8.08
CA HIS A 136 4.47 0.23 7.63
C HIS A 136 5.22 0.08 6.30
N TRP A 137 5.41 1.19 5.59
CA TRP A 137 6.18 1.21 4.36
C TRP A 137 7.68 1.21 4.67
N LEU A 138 8.35 0.09 4.37
CA LEU A 138 9.81 0.00 4.49
C LEU A 138 10.51 0.74 3.34
N ALA A 139 9.96 0.65 2.12
CA ALA A 139 10.48 1.34 0.94
C ALA A 139 9.37 1.67 -0.06
N VAL A 140 9.52 2.79 -0.76
CA VAL A 140 8.70 3.22 -1.90
C VAL A 140 9.67 3.54 -3.04
N GLU A 141 9.52 2.90 -4.21
CA GLU A 141 10.45 3.06 -5.34
C GLU A 141 11.93 2.78 -4.97
N GLY A 142 12.16 1.80 -4.10
CA GLY A 142 13.49 1.42 -3.61
C GLY A 142 14.08 2.37 -2.56
N VAL A 143 13.32 3.39 -2.16
CA VAL A 143 13.74 4.43 -1.23
C VAL A 143 13.03 4.24 0.11
N GLN A 144 13.79 4.23 1.20
CA GLN A 144 13.23 4.14 2.54
C GLN A 144 12.65 5.50 2.99
N PRO A 145 11.34 5.58 3.33
CA PRO A 145 10.76 6.82 3.83
C PRO A 145 11.20 7.08 5.29
N SER A 146 11.36 8.35 5.63
CA SER A 146 11.72 8.82 6.98
C SER A 146 10.52 8.78 7.94
N ILE A 147 10.06 7.58 8.29
CA ILE A 147 9.04 7.36 9.32
C ILE A 147 9.67 6.84 10.61
N PRO A 148 9.06 7.04 11.79
CA PRO A 148 9.62 6.62 13.07
C PRO A 148 9.96 5.12 13.18
N GLN A 149 9.29 4.28 12.38
CA GLN A 149 9.51 2.83 12.35
C GLN A 149 10.74 2.43 11.53
N ASN A 150 11.20 3.28 10.61
CA ASN A 150 12.35 3.01 9.76
C ASN A 150 13.63 3.54 10.42
N PRO A 151 14.75 2.80 10.36
CA PRO A 151 16.03 3.25 10.88
C PRO A 151 16.49 4.51 10.15
N THR A 152 17.03 5.46 10.91
CA THR A 152 17.72 6.60 10.33
C THR A 152 19.06 6.18 9.74
N THR A 153 19.56 6.96 8.78
CA THR A 153 20.88 6.73 8.17
C THR A 153 22.03 6.76 9.18
N ALA A 154 21.85 7.42 10.33
CA ALA A 154 22.80 7.44 11.44
C ALA A 154 22.77 6.13 12.26
N GLU A 155 21.59 5.59 12.53
CA GLU A 155 21.41 4.32 13.26
C GLU A 155 21.86 3.11 12.41
N ALA A 156 21.69 3.17 11.09
CA ALA A 156 22.15 2.11 10.20
C ALA A 156 23.69 1.98 10.16
N ARG A 157 24.44 3.03 10.52
CA ARG A 157 25.91 3.01 10.59
C ARG A 157 26.43 2.40 11.89
N SER A 158 25.70 2.52 12.99
CA SER A 158 26.11 1.93 14.28
C SER A 158 25.90 0.42 14.35
N GLN A 159 25.09 -0.15 13.45
CA GLN A 159 24.85 -1.59 13.31
C GLN A 159 25.76 -2.28 12.26
N GLU A 160 26.80 -1.61 11.73
CA GLU A 160 27.72 -2.14 10.70
C GLU A 160 28.67 -3.26 11.17
N LEU A 161 28.20 -4.18 12.03
CA LEU A 161 28.86 -5.47 12.29
C LEU A 161 28.38 -6.58 11.35
N VAL A 162 27.45 -6.28 10.44
CA VAL A 162 26.97 -7.20 9.39
C VAL A 162 27.37 -6.66 8.00
N PRO A 163 28.06 -7.43 7.15
CA PRO A 163 28.45 -6.98 5.82
C PRO A 163 27.21 -6.66 4.97
N LYS A 164 27.13 -5.43 4.44
CA LYS A 164 26.14 -5.08 3.41
C LYS A 164 26.43 -5.90 2.15
N GLY A 165 25.41 -6.57 1.62
CA GLY A 165 25.51 -7.29 0.35
C GLY A 165 25.93 -6.36 -0.81
N PRO A 166 26.60 -6.89 -1.84
CA PRO A 166 27.06 -6.09 -2.97
C PRO A 166 25.86 -5.62 -3.80
N GLY A 167 25.40 -4.38 -3.57
CA GLY A 167 24.23 -3.82 -4.28
C GLY A 167 23.66 -2.52 -3.72
N ALA A 168 24.17 -2.00 -2.59
CA ALA A 168 23.72 -0.71 -2.05
C ALA A 168 24.16 0.45 -2.95
N ASN A 169 23.27 0.87 -3.85
CA ASN A 169 23.52 1.95 -4.79
C ASN A 169 23.37 3.31 -4.07
N PRO A 170 24.43 4.13 -3.93
CA PRO A 170 24.39 5.39 -3.17
C PRO A 170 23.40 6.43 -3.72
N ALA A 171 23.01 6.29 -5.00
CA ALA A 171 22.09 7.20 -5.68
C ALA A 171 20.64 7.10 -5.19
N LEU A 172 20.21 5.96 -4.63
CA LEU A 172 18.83 5.78 -4.11
C LEU A 172 18.60 6.53 -2.78
N ALA A 173 19.65 6.76 -1.99
CA ALA A 173 19.55 7.51 -0.73
C ALA A 173 19.19 8.99 -0.95
N ALA A 174 19.48 9.55 -2.13
CA ALA A 174 19.17 10.94 -2.47
C ALA A 174 17.67 11.17 -2.76
N LEU A 175 16.92 10.11 -3.07
CA LEU A 175 15.49 10.19 -3.38
C LEU A 175 14.61 10.05 -2.11
N ALA A 176 15.22 9.76 -0.94
CA ALA A 176 14.57 9.61 0.39
C ALA A 176 14.14 10.91 1.06
N GLY A 177 14.29 12.04 0.37
CA GLY A 177 13.86 13.35 0.83
C GLY A 177 12.33 13.49 0.77
N ASN A 178 11.63 12.90 1.72
CA ASN A 178 10.27 13.35 2.05
C ASN A 178 10.31 14.23 3.30
N ASP A 179 10.95 15.39 3.14
CA ASP A 179 10.55 16.66 3.73
C ASP A 179 10.64 17.69 2.60
N ASN A 180 9.61 18.52 2.46
CA ASN A 180 9.43 19.52 1.41
C ASN A 180 10.69 20.33 1.05
N VAL A 181 11.53 19.79 0.16
CA VAL A 181 12.54 20.56 -0.56
C VAL A 181 12.46 20.14 -2.01
N SER A 182 12.05 21.09 -2.83
CA SER A 182 12.15 21.10 -4.29
C SER A 182 13.51 20.58 -4.76
N PHE A 183 13.64 19.27 -4.98
CA PHE A 183 14.82 18.68 -5.61
C PHE A 183 14.45 18.29 -7.04
N ARG A 184 14.90 19.11 -7.99
CA ARG A 184 14.83 18.81 -9.41
C ARG A 184 15.64 17.52 -9.65
N PRO A 185 15.08 16.47 -10.25
CA PRO A 185 15.86 15.30 -10.59
C PRO A 185 16.79 15.64 -11.75
N SER A 186 18.00 16.11 -11.44
CA SER A 186 19.08 16.31 -12.41
C SER A 186 20.09 15.18 -12.31
N VAL A 187 19.68 13.95 -12.64
CA VAL A 187 20.60 12.88 -13.08
C VAL A 187 19.92 12.10 -14.21
N LYS A 188 20.35 12.37 -15.43
CA LYS A 188 19.77 11.88 -16.71
C LYS A 188 20.00 10.38 -17.01
N HIS A 189 20.44 9.56 -16.06
CA HIS A 189 20.77 8.14 -16.32
C HIS A 189 20.16 7.17 -15.30
N ILE A 190 18.85 7.33 -15.02
CA ILE A 190 18.06 6.27 -14.37
C ILE A 190 17.38 5.38 -15.42
N ILE A 191 17.20 5.90 -16.64
CA ILE A 191 16.48 5.22 -17.72
C ILE A 191 17.46 4.67 -18.77
N SER A 192 17.22 3.46 -19.27
CA SER A 192 17.99 2.87 -20.37
C SER A 192 17.73 3.60 -21.70
N LYS A 193 18.65 3.52 -22.66
CA LYS A 193 18.45 4.10 -24.00
C LYS A 193 17.20 3.54 -24.70
N GLU A 194 16.91 2.27 -24.49
CA GLU A 194 15.74 1.58 -25.06
C GLU A 194 14.43 2.12 -24.48
N LEU A 195 14.37 2.34 -23.17
CA LEU A 195 13.19 2.92 -22.52
C LEU A 195 12.95 4.38 -22.95
N VAL A 196 14.02 5.14 -23.20
CA VAL A 196 13.88 6.49 -23.79
C VAL A 196 13.32 6.41 -25.21
N LEU A 197 13.86 5.53 -26.06
CA LEU A 197 13.36 5.34 -27.42
C LEU A 197 11.90 4.84 -27.44
N TYR A 198 11.54 3.96 -26.50
CA TYR A 198 10.17 3.52 -26.31
C TYR A 198 9.27 4.71 -25.95
N PHE A 199 9.66 5.50 -24.96
CA PHE A 199 8.91 6.68 -24.53
C PHE A 199 8.72 7.69 -25.68
N ASP A 200 9.78 8.01 -26.43
CA ASP A 200 9.72 8.90 -27.59
C ASP A 200 8.81 8.34 -28.70
N LYS A 201 8.82 7.01 -28.90
CA LYS A 201 7.95 6.36 -29.88
C LYS A 201 6.48 6.41 -29.47
N ILE A 202 6.19 6.23 -28.18
CA ILE A 202 4.83 6.38 -27.63
C ILE A 202 4.36 7.83 -27.76
N GLN A 203 5.20 8.81 -27.40
CA GLN A 203 4.85 10.23 -27.53
C GLN A 203 4.52 10.61 -28.97
N SER A 204 5.37 10.20 -29.92
CA SER A 204 5.14 10.49 -31.35
C SER A 204 3.89 9.80 -31.89
N ALA A 205 3.63 8.54 -31.54
CA ALA A 205 2.43 7.82 -31.99
C ALA A 205 1.13 8.40 -31.40
N ILE A 206 1.17 8.87 -30.16
CA ILE A 206 -0.01 9.43 -29.47
C ILE A 206 -0.33 10.85 -29.95
N LEU A 207 0.68 11.67 -30.24
CA LEU A 207 0.49 13.07 -30.65
C LEU A 207 0.33 13.28 -32.16
N ASP A 208 0.46 12.23 -32.98
CA ASP A 208 0.23 12.31 -34.42
C ASP A 208 -1.27 12.39 -34.69
N ASP A 209 -1.75 13.52 -35.23
CA ASP A 209 -3.17 13.80 -35.55
C ASP A 209 -3.53 13.44 -37.01
N ASN A 210 -2.67 12.73 -37.72
CA ASN A 210 -2.99 12.31 -39.08
C ASN A 210 -4.16 11.29 -39.07
N PRO A 211 -5.27 11.54 -39.82
CA PRO A 211 -6.43 10.65 -39.88
C PRO A 211 -6.20 9.36 -40.70
N ASP A 212 -4.98 9.11 -41.18
CA ASP A 212 -4.64 7.87 -41.87
C ASP A 212 -4.91 6.62 -40.99
N ASP A 213 -5.58 5.62 -41.55
CA ASP A 213 -5.94 4.37 -40.86
C ASP A 213 -4.72 3.68 -40.21
N GLU A 214 -3.55 3.78 -40.83
CA GLU A 214 -2.30 3.23 -40.31
C GLU A 214 -1.83 3.96 -39.04
N VAL A 215 -1.96 5.28 -39.00
CA VAL A 215 -1.59 6.11 -37.84
C VAL A 215 -2.54 5.86 -36.68
N MET A 216 -3.85 5.75 -36.96
CA MET A 216 -4.83 5.38 -35.93
C MET A 216 -4.53 4.01 -35.31
N ARG A 217 -4.19 3.00 -36.13
CA ARG A 217 -3.78 1.68 -35.63
C ARG A 217 -2.50 1.73 -34.81
N LEU A 218 -1.52 2.54 -35.23
CA LEU A 218 -0.28 2.73 -34.47
C LEU A 218 -0.55 3.37 -33.10
N ARG A 219 -1.50 4.30 -33.02
CA ARG A 219 -1.93 4.95 -31.78
C ARG A 219 -2.59 3.96 -30.83
N GLU A 220 -3.53 3.15 -31.33
CA GLU A 220 -4.17 2.10 -30.54
C GLU A 220 -3.16 1.05 -30.06
N ALA A 221 -2.23 0.64 -30.92
CA ALA A 221 -1.16 -0.29 -30.54
C ALA A 221 -0.23 0.30 -29.47
N ALA A 222 0.07 1.60 -29.53
CA ALA A 222 0.85 2.30 -28.51
C ALA A 222 0.12 2.31 -27.16
N LEU A 223 -1.19 2.59 -27.13
CA LEU A 223 -1.99 2.57 -25.90
C LEU A 223 -2.11 1.16 -25.32
N GLU A 224 -2.30 0.15 -26.16
CA GLU A 224 -2.36 -1.25 -25.72
C GLU A 224 -1.00 -1.75 -25.18
N SER A 225 0.10 -1.28 -25.77
CA SER A 225 1.44 -1.54 -25.24
C SER A 225 1.59 -0.98 -23.82
N VAL A 226 1.13 0.26 -23.58
CA VAL A 226 1.17 0.86 -22.23
C VAL A 226 0.26 0.12 -21.24
N ARG A 227 -0.88 -0.40 -21.69
CA ARG A 227 -1.83 -1.16 -20.86
C ARG A 227 -1.29 -2.52 -20.40
N SER A 228 -0.44 -3.17 -21.20
CA SER A 228 -0.03 -4.57 -20.96
C SER A 228 1.42 -4.73 -20.50
N ASP A 229 2.31 -3.80 -20.85
CA ASP A 229 3.76 -3.97 -20.62
C ASP A 229 4.13 -3.84 -19.11
N PRO A 230 4.78 -4.86 -18.51
CA PRO A 230 5.23 -4.83 -17.12
C PRO A 230 6.52 -4.01 -16.89
N GLY A 231 7.28 -3.69 -17.93
CA GLY A 231 8.60 -3.05 -17.84
C GLY A 231 8.57 -1.53 -17.62
N LEU A 232 7.39 -0.92 -17.51
CA LEU A 232 7.22 0.54 -17.61
C LEU A 232 7.36 1.29 -16.27
N HIS A 233 7.63 0.60 -15.17
CA HIS A 233 7.72 1.20 -13.82
C HIS A 233 8.61 2.44 -13.76
N GLN A 234 9.80 2.41 -14.35
CA GLN A 234 10.73 3.55 -14.37
C GLN A 234 10.22 4.74 -15.20
N LEU A 235 9.32 4.49 -16.15
CA LEU A 235 8.74 5.51 -17.03
C LEU A 235 7.46 6.13 -16.45
N VAL A 236 6.83 5.51 -15.45
CA VAL A 236 5.59 6.03 -14.83
C VAL A 236 5.70 7.49 -14.40
N PRO A 237 6.75 7.94 -13.67
CA PRO A 237 6.88 9.36 -13.29
C PRO A 237 6.95 10.30 -14.50
N TYR A 238 7.56 9.82 -15.60
CA TYR A 238 7.71 10.59 -16.83
C TYR A 238 6.39 10.68 -17.59
N PHE A 239 5.60 9.60 -17.64
CA PHE A 239 4.25 9.63 -18.19
C PHE A 239 3.33 10.55 -17.38
N VAL A 240 3.36 10.49 -16.05
CA VAL A 240 2.55 11.38 -15.18
C VAL A 240 2.90 12.85 -15.43
N ASN A 241 4.20 13.18 -15.48
CA ASN A 241 4.65 14.54 -15.77
C ASN A 241 4.29 14.97 -17.19
N PHE A 242 4.44 14.08 -18.17
CA PHE A 242 4.07 14.35 -19.57
C PHE A 242 2.57 14.64 -19.72
N ILE A 243 1.70 13.83 -19.10
CA ILE A 243 0.26 14.05 -19.07
C ILE A 243 -0.05 15.41 -18.44
N ALA A 244 0.54 15.71 -17.28
CA ALA A 244 0.32 16.99 -16.59
C ALA A 244 0.80 18.18 -17.43
N ASP A 245 1.95 18.07 -18.10
CA ASP A 245 2.53 19.12 -18.92
C ASP A 245 1.70 19.38 -20.19
N GLN A 246 1.30 18.33 -20.92
CA GLN A 246 0.45 18.47 -22.11
C GLN A 246 -0.92 19.05 -21.77
N VAL A 247 -1.56 18.59 -20.68
CA VAL A 247 -2.87 19.10 -20.26
C VAL A 247 -2.80 20.57 -19.83
N THR A 248 -1.70 21.01 -19.22
CA THR A 248 -1.57 22.40 -18.75
C THR A 248 -1.19 23.39 -19.85
N HIS A 249 -0.40 22.97 -20.85
CA HIS A 249 0.08 23.84 -21.92
C HIS A 249 -0.81 23.83 -23.17
N ARG A 250 -1.59 22.77 -23.42
CA ARG A 250 -2.44 22.61 -24.61
C ARG A 250 -3.92 22.44 -24.25
N LEU A 251 -4.48 23.40 -23.53
CA LEU A 251 -5.92 23.40 -23.18
C LEU A 251 -6.83 23.73 -24.37
N ASP A 252 -6.26 24.28 -25.43
CA ASP A 252 -6.88 24.69 -26.69
C ASP A 252 -7.00 23.54 -27.72
N ASP A 253 -6.34 22.41 -27.48
CA ASP A 253 -6.32 21.27 -28.40
C ASP A 253 -7.08 20.07 -27.81
N THR A 254 -8.32 19.87 -28.25
CA THR A 254 -9.19 18.79 -27.76
C THR A 254 -8.63 17.41 -28.07
N PHE A 255 -7.94 17.25 -29.21
CA PHE A 255 -7.35 15.97 -29.61
C PHE A 255 -6.27 15.56 -28.61
N VAL A 256 -5.30 16.44 -28.32
CA VAL A 256 -4.23 16.14 -27.36
C VAL A 256 -4.79 15.82 -25.97
N LEU A 257 -5.80 16.57 -25.50
CA LEU A 257 -6.43 16.30 -24.21
C LEU A 257 -7.11 14.92 -24.18
N GLN A 258 -7.81 14.54 -25.24
CA GLN A 258 -8.42 13.21 -25.35
C GLN A 258 -7.37 12.12 -25.31
N GLN A 259 -6.25 12.30 -26.03
CA GLN A 259 -5.15 11.36 -26.02
C GLN A 259 -4.49 11.23 -24.64
N MET A 260 -4.33 12.33 -23.90
CA MET A 260 -3.80 12.27 -22.53
C MET A 260 -4.74 11.55 -21.56
N MET A 261 -6.06 11.68 -21.74
CA MET A 261 -7.05 10.92 -20.96
C MET A 261 -7.03 9.44 -21.32
N GLN A 262 -6.88 9.08 -22.59
CA GLN A 262 -6.72 7.68 -23.01
C GLN A 262 -5.42 7.06 -22.48
N LEU A 263 -4.31 7.80 -22.51
CA LEU A 263 -3.05 7.35 -21.91
C LEU A 263 -3.19 7.15 -20.40
N THR A 264 -3.88 8.06 -19.70
CA THR A 264 -4.20 7.91 -18.28
C THR A 264 -5.04 6.66 -18.03
N ALA A 265 -6.01 6.37 -18.89
CA ALA A 265 -6.82 5.15 -18.83
C ALA A 265 -5.97 3.89 -18.98
N ALA A 266 -5.08 3.86 -19.99
CA ALA A 266 -4.20 2.74 -20.26
C ALA A 266 -3.24 2.45 -19.08
N LEU A 267 -2.70 3.50 -18.45
CA LEU A 267 -1.87 3.36 -17.25
C LEU A 267 -2.64 2.74 -16.08
N ILE A 268 -3.87 3.23 -15.81
CA ILE A 268 -4.69 2.74 -14.69
C ILE A 268 -5.13 1.28 -14.90
N GLU A 269 -5.35 0.87 -16.15
CA GLU A 269 -5.77 -0.50 -16.48
C GLU A 269 -4.62 -1.52 -16.44
N ASN A 270 -3.37 -1.06 -16.36
CA ASN A 270 -2.20 -1.93 -16.27
C ASN A 270 -2.03 -2.48 -14.85
N ALA A 271 -2.42 -3.75 -14.66
CA ALA A 271 -2.33 -4.45 -13.38
C ALA A 271 -0.88 -4.71 -12.91
N ASN A 272 0.11 -4.59 -13.80
CA ASN A 272 1.50 -4.80 -13.46
C ASN A 272 2.14 -3.55 -12.85
N LEU A 273 1.51 -2.37 -12.93
CA LEU A 273 2.07 -1.11 -12.43
C LEU A 273 1.52 -0.74 -11.06
N PHE A 274 2.41 -0.37 -10.14
CA PHE A 274 2.02 0.17 -8.83
C PHE A 274 1.80 1.69 -8.91
N LEU A 275 0.55 2.11 -9.10
CA LEU A 275 0.18 3.53 -9.29
C LEU A 275 -0.32 4.25 -8.04
N ASP A 276 -0.43 3.58 -6.89
CA ASP A 276 -0.93 4.19 -5.65
C ASP A 276 -0.21 5.51 -5.26
N PRO A 277 1.13 5.64 -5.38
CA PRO A 277 1.83 6.89 -5.08
C PRO A 277 1.48 8.03 -6.06
N TYR A 278 1.07 7.67 -7.28
CA TYR A 278 0.82 8.59 -8.39
C TYR A 278 -0.67 8.91 -8.60
N ALA A 279 -1.58 8.24 -7.88
CA ALA A 279 -3.03 8.44 -8.01
C ALA A 279 -3.46 9.91 -7.79
N ALA A 280 -2.90 10.58 -6.77
CA ALA A 280 -3.20 11.99 -6.51
C ALA A 280 -2.62 12.93 -7.60
N PRO A 281 -1.34 12.82 -8.00
CA PRO A 281 -0.80 13.55 -9.15
C PRO A 281 -1.58 13.32 -10.46
N LEU A 282 -2.02 12.08 -10.76
CA LEU A 282 -2.81 11.76 -11.95
C LEU A 282 -4.23 12.34 -11.89
N SER A 283 -4.82 12.47 -10.71
CA SER A 283 -6.14 13.07 -10.56
C SER A 283 -6.17 14.57 -10.91
N ALA A 284 -5.05 15.29 -10.78
CA ALA A 284 -4.97 16.72 -11.04
C ALA A 284 -5.21 17.10 -12.53
N PRO A 285 -4.51 16.52 -13.53
CA PRO A 285 -4.80 16.79 -14.94
C PRO A 285 -6.21 16.33 -15.34
N VAL A 286 -6.70 15.19 -14.80
CA VAL A 286 -8.08 14.72 -15.02
C VAL A 286 -9.10 15.75 -14.52
N LEU A 287 -8.90 16.29 -13.31
CA LEU A 287 -9.75 17.36 -12.77
C LEU A 287 -9.68 18.63 -13.63
N THR A 288 -8.52 18.98 -14.18
CA THR A 288 -8.37 20.13 -15.09
C THR A 288 -9.18 19.93 -16.37
N CYS A 289 -9.06 18.78 -17.05
CA CYS A 289 -9.85 18.46 -18.24
C CYS A 289 -11.36 18.45 -17.94
N LEU A 290 -11.75 18.02 -16.73
CA LEU A 290 -13.14 18.00 -16.31
C LEU A 290 -13.68 19.42 -16.02
N MET A 291 -12.90 20.26 -15.34
CA MET A 291 -13.34 21.54 -14.73
C MET A 291 -12.89 22.79 -15.48
N SER A 292 -12.17 22.67 -16.60
CA SER A 292 -11.68 23.84 -17.32
C SER A 292 -12.82 24.67 -17.91
N ARG A 293 -12.67 26.00 -17.81
CA ARG A 293 -13.60 26.98 -18.39
C ARG A 293 -13.51 27.04 -19.91
N LYS A 294 -12.32 26.87 -20.47
CA LYS A 294 -12.03 26.89 -21.90
C LYS A 294 -11.34 25.59 -22.27
N LEU A 295 -11.94 24.83 -23.17
CA LEU A 295 -11.40 23.60 -23.74
C LEU A 295 -11.58 23.71 -25.25
N GLY A 296 -10.53 23.49 -26.03
CA GLY A 296 -10.68 23.47 -27.48
C GLY A 296 -11.05 24.83 -28.10
N SER A 297 -11.44 24.78 -29.37
CA SER A 297 -12.11 25.90 -30.05
C SER A 297 -13.55 26.04 -29.57
N GLU A 298 -14.01 27.28 -29.38
CA GLU A 298 -15.41 27.60 -29.05
C GLU A 298 -16.31 27.69 -30.32
N GLU A 299 -15.72 27.53 -31.51
CA GLU A 299 -16.40 27.69 -32.79
C GLU A 299 -16.77 26.33 -33.41
N GLY A 300 -18.07 26.06 -33.53
CA GLY A 300 -18.61 24.87 -34.19
C GLY A 300 -19.37 23.93 -33.25
N VAL A 301 -20.46 23.33 -33.76
CA VAL A 301 -21.29 22.38 -32.98
C VAL A 301 -20.50 21.12 -32.64
N ASP A 302 -19.65 20.65 -33.56
CA ASP A 302 -18.82 19.46 -33.36
C ASP A 302 -17.76 19.69 -32.27
N ALA A 303 -17.11 20.85 -32.25
CA ALA A 303 -16.15 21.22 -31.21
C ALA A 303 -16.80 21.24 -29.81
N ILE A 304 -18.02 21.78 -29.70
CA ILE A 304 -18.77 21.76 -28.44
C ILE A 304 -19.06 20.32 -28.01
N LYS A 305 -19.46 19.44 -28.95
CA LYS A 305 -19.75 18.04 -28.66
C LYS A 305 -18.51 17.29 -28.15
N GLU A 306 -17.38 17.45 -28.83
CA GLU A 306 -16.10 16.85 -28.41
C GLU A 306 -15.67 17.31 -27.01
N GLN A 307 -15.90 18.58 -26.66
CA GLN A 307 -15.63 19.07 -25.30
C GLN A 307 -16.50 18.39 -24.22
N TYR A 308 -17.74 18.02 -24.53
CA TYR A 308 -18.60 17.28 -23.59
C TYR A 308 -18.17 15.80 -23.50
N GLU A 309 -17.82 15.18 -24.63
CA GLU A 309 -17.31 13.80 -24.69
C GLU A 309 -15.99 13.66 -23.89
N LEU A 310 -15.09 14.66 -24.00
CA LEU A 310 -13.87 14.72 -23.19
C LEU A 310 -14.17 14.80 -21.69
N ARG A 311 -15.16 15.60 -21.29
CA ARG A 311 -15.58 15.71 -19.88
C ARG A 311 -16.18 14.42 -19.37
N ASP A 312 -16.96 13.71 -20.18
CA ASP A 312 -17.51 12.40 -19.80
C ASP A 312 -16.41 11.36 -19.63
N LEU A 313 -15.42 11.34 -20.52
CA LEU A 313 -14.24 10.49 -20.38
C LEU A 313 -13.47 10.82 -19.09
N ALA A 314 -13.19 12.10 -18.83
CA ALA A 314 -12.50 12.54 -17.63
C ALA A 314 -13.27 12.21 -16.34
N ALA A 315 -14.61 12.33 -16.34
CA ALA A 315 -15.45 11.96 -15.21
C ALA A 315 -15.38 10.45 -14.92
N SER A 316 -15.44 9.63 -15.97
CA SER A 316 -15.32 8.17 -15.84
C SER A 316 -13.96 7.75 -15.27
N LEU A 317 -12.88 8.40 -15.72
CA LEU A 317 -11.52 8.17 -15.22
C LEU A 317 -11.37 8.62 -13.77
N LEU A 318 -11.91 9.77 -13.42
CA LEU A 318 -11.93 10.24 -12.04
C LEU A 318 -12.65 9.26 -11.12
N GLY A 319 -13.75 8.66 -11.59
CA GLY A 319 -14.46 7.58 -10.90
C GLY A 319 -13.63 6.33 -10.71
N LYS A 320 -12.95 5.84 -11.77
CA LYS A 320 -12.00 4.71 -11.69
C LYS A 320 -10.91 4.98 -10.66
N ILE A 321 -10.23 6.14 -10.74
CA ILE A 321 -9.19 6.55 -9.79
C ILE A 321 -9.74 6.59 -8.36
N ALA A 322 -10.91 7.18 -8.15
CA ALA A 322 -11.52 7.27 -6.82
C ALA A 322 -11.91 5.91 -6.23
N LYS A 323 -12.25 4.92 -7.06
CA LYS A 323 -12.66 3.59 -6.63
C LYS A 323 -11.46 2.68 -6.36
N ASP A 324 -10.52 2.63 -7.30
CA ASP A 324 -9.41 1.67 -7.26
C ASP A 324 -8.40 2.03 -6.17
N TYR A 325 -8.09 3.34 -6.03
CA TYR A 325 -7.09 3.83 -5.08
C TYR A 325 -7.66 4.27 -3.72
N ALA A 326 -8.97 4.13 -3.48
CA ALA A 326 -9.57 4.44 -2.17
C ALA A 326 -9.10 3.52 -1.05
N LYS A 327 -8.70 2.28 -1.39
CA LYS A 327 -8.19 1.31 -0.40
C LYS A 327 -6.85 1.76 0.18
N SER A 328 -5.97 2.26 -0.68
CA SER A 328 -4.62 2.70 -0.32
C SER A 328 -4.62 4.10 0.26
N ASN A 329 -5.53 4.98 -0.19
CA ASN A 329 -5.67 6.33 0.31
C ASN A 329 -7.13 6.69 0.59
N ALA A 330 -7.55 6.49 1.84
CA ALA A 330 -8.89 6.83 2.31
C ALA A 330 -9.25 8.32 2.17
N LEU A 331 -8.26 9.22 2.07
CA LEU A 331 -8.48 10.66 1.92
C LEU A 331 -8.65 11.09 0.45
N LEU A 332 -8.28 10.25 -0.51
CA LEU A 332 -8.32 10.61 -1.94
C LEU A 332 -9.76 10.85 -2.39
N ARG A 333 -10.66 9.87 -2.21
CA ARG A 333 -12.05 9.98 -2.64
C ARG A 333 -12.79 11.18 -2.01
N PRO A 334 -12.72 11.42 -0.68
CA PRO A 334 -13.28 12.64 -0.07
C PRO A 334 -12.69 13.95 -0.61
N LYS A 335 -11.39 13.98 -0.96
CA LYS A 335 -10.75 15.18 -1.52
C LYS A 335 -11.26 15.47 -2.93
N LEU A 336 -11.42 14.44 -3.76
CA LEU A 336 -11.94 14.57 -5.13
C LEU A 336 -13.40 15.03 -5.11
N THR A 337 -14.25 14.37 -4.31
CA THR A 337 -15.68 14.76 -4.20
C THR A 337 -15.85 16.17 -3.66
N ARG A 338 -15.08 16.57 -2.64
CA ARG A 338 -15.08 17.94 -2.12
C ARG A 338 -14.68 18.97 -3.17
N THR A 339 -13.71 18.63 -4.02
CA THR A 339 -13.29 19.53 -5.11
C THR A 339 -14.42 19.71 -6.12
N CYS A 340 -15.04 18.63 -6.58
CA CYS A 340 -16.20 18.72 -7.50
C CYS A 340 -17.37 19.49 -6.88
N LEU A 341 -17.70 19.23 -5.60
CA LEU A 341 -18.77 19.93 -4.89
C LEU A 341 -18.51 21.44 -4.80
N LYS A 342 -17.26 21.84 -4.50
CA LYS A 342 -16.88 23.27 -4.43
C LYS A 342 -17.13 24.00 -5.76
N TYR A 343 -16.87 23.35 -6.89
CA TYR A 343 -17.12 23.93 -8.21
C TYR A 343 -18.60 23.92 -8.57
N PHE A 344 -19.34 22.88 -8.17
CA PHE A 344 -20.77 22.76 -8.42
C PHE A 344 -21.59 23.82 -7.68
N LEU A 345 -21.23 24.14 -6.43
CA LEU A 345 -21.96 25.12 -5.61
C LEU A 345 -21.55 26.58 -5.84
N ASP A 346 -20.65 26.87 -6.79
CA ASP A 346 -20.19 28.23 -7.08
C ASP A 346 -21.05 28.87 -8.20
N PRO A 347 -21.86 29.92 -7.90
CA PRO A 347 -22.73 30.56 -8.88
C PRO A 347 -21.99 31.27 -10.02
N GLY A 348 -20.69 31.54 -9.87
CA GLY A 348 -19.88 32.23 -10.88
C GLY A 348 -19.31 31.31 -11.97
N LYS A 349 -19.65 30.01 -11.98
CA LYS A 349 -19.12 29.05 -12.96
C LYS A 349 -19.97 28.95 -14.22
N SER A 350 -19.33 28.68 -15.35
CA SER A 350 -20.01 28.46 -16.62
C SER A 350 -20.67 27.07 -16.67
N ALA A 351 -21.70 26.94 -17.51
CA ALA A 351 -22.46 25.69 -17.69
C ALA A 351 -21.59 24.44 -17.94
N PRO A 352 -20.52 24.49 -18.78
CA PRO A 352 -19.69 23.32 -19.02
C PRO A 352 -18.88 22.87 -17.79
N VAL A 353 -18.50 23.82 -16.92
CA VAL A 353 -17.79 23.51 -15.66
C VAL A 353 -18.75 22.88 -14.66
N LEU A 354 -19.98 23.40 -14.56
CA LEU A 354 -21.02 22.80 -13.71
C LEU A 354 -21.39 21.39 -14.18
N TYR A 355 -21.45 21.17 -15.50
CA TYR A 355 -21.67 19.85 -16.11
C TYR A 355 -20.57 18.86 -15.71
N GLY A 356 -19.31 19.25 -15.86
CA GLY A 356 -18.19 18.41 -15.41
C GLY A 356 -18.26 18.14 -13.91
N ALA A 357 -18.69 19.12 -13.11
CA ALA A 357 -18.66 19.03 -11.65
C ALA A 357 -19.68 18.00 -11.15
N ILE A 358 -20.88 18.00 -11.71
CA ILE A 358 -21.92 17.01 -11.37
C ILE A 358 -21.55 15.60 -11.87
N LYS A 359 -20.98 15.47 -13.08
CA LYS A 359 -20.52 14.17 -13.62
C LYS A 359 -19.36 13.59 -12.81
N GLY A 360 -18.40 14.44 -12.41
CA GLY A 360 -17.29 14.05 -11.54
C GLY A 360 -17.74 13.66 -10.14
N LEU A 361 -18.68 14.41 -9.56
CA LEU A 361 -19.24 14.10 -8.25
C LEU A 361 -20.01 12.77 -8.25
N THR A 362 -20.80 12.53 -9.29
CA THR A 362 -21.53 11.27 -9.48
C THR A 362 -20.57 10.09 -9.64
N SER A 363 -19.54 10.24 -10.49
CA SER A 363 -18.59 9.15 -10.78
C SER A 363 -17.63 8.84 -9.63
N ALA A 364 -17.09 9.86 -8.96
CA ALA A 364 -16.13 9.69 -7.86
C ALA A 364 -16.80 9.46 -6.50
N GLY A 365 -17.91 10.15 -6.25
CA GLY A 365 -18.65 10.07 -5.00
C GLY A 365 -19.64 8.91 -4.95
N GLY A 366 -20.17 8.49 -6.10
CA GLY A 366 -21.23 7.49 -6.17
C GLY A 366 -22.60 8.04 -5.73
N PRO A 367 -23.63 7.19 -5.70
CA PRO A 367 -25.02 7.59 -5.46
C PRO A 367 -25.24 8.20 -4.07
N GLU A 368 -24.56 7.68 -3.04
CA GLU A 368 -24.65 8.26 -1.68
C GLU A 368 -24.12 9.69 -1.61
N ALA A 369 -23.07 10.02 -2.36
CA ALA A 369 -22.56 11.39 -2.40
C ALA A 369 -23.56 12.34 -3.07
N VAL A 370 -24.27 11.88 -4.10
CA VAL A 370 -25.35 12.67 -4.73
C VAL A 370 -26.50 12.86 -3.74
N ARG A 371 -26.90 11.79 -3.04
CA ARG A 371 -27.98 11.83 -2.05
C ARG A 371 -27.73 12.84 -0.93
N VAL A 372 -26.52 12.81 -0.36
CA VAL A 372 -26.17 13.64 0.82
C VAL A 372 -25.69 15.04 0.44
N LEU A 373 -24.92 15.20 -0.65
CA LEU A 373 -24.26 16.48 -0.97
C LEU A 373 -24.99 17.30 -2.03
N VAL A 374 -25.66 16.64 -2.98
CA VAL A 374 -26.32 17.33 -4.12
C VAL A 374 -27.76 17.67 -3.76
N LEU A 375 -28.59 16.67 -3.41
CA LEU A 375 -30.04 16.85 -3.22
C LEU A 375 -30.43 18.01 -2.29
N PRO A 376 -29.82 18.17 -1.09
CA PRO A 376 -30.20 19.26 -0.18
C PRO A 376 -29.90 20.66 -0.73
N ASN A 377 -28.93 20.77 -1.63
CA ASN A 377 -28.47 22.04 -2.21
C ASN A 377 -29.15 22.36 -3.57
N LEU A 378 -29.99 21.47 -4.10
CA LEU A 378 -30.59 21.68 -5.42
C LEU A 378 -31.59 22.84 -5.46
N LYS A 379 -32.36 23.08 -4.38
CA LYS A 379 -33.30 24.21 -4.32
C LYS A 379 -32.60 25.56 -4.45
N SER A 380 -31.50 25.73 -3.71
CA SER A 380 -30.69 26.96 -3.76
C SER A 380 -29.95 27.09 -5.08
N PHE A 381 -29.46 25.97 -5.63
CA PHE A 381 -28.84 25.92 -6.96
C PHE A 381 -29.83 26.29 -8.09
N ASP A 382 -31.07 25.82 -8.02
CA ASP A 382 -32.11 26.12 -9.02
C ASP A 382 -32.39 27.63 -9.09
N ALA A 383 -32.59 28.26 -7.93
CA ALA A 383 -32.84 29.70 -7.83
C ALA A 383 -31.62 30.55 -8.25
N ALA A 384 -30.41 30.14 -7.85
CA ALA A 384 -29.20 30.94 -8.08
C ALA A 384 -28.60 30.79 -9.48
N ILE A 385 -28.78 29.62 -10.13
CA ILE A 385 -28.06 29.27 -11.36
C ILE A 385 -29.02 28.85 -12.48
N LEU A 386 -29.95 27.91 -12.23
CA LEU A 386 -30.79 27.37 -13.30
C LEU A 386 -31.83 28.37 -13.82
N GLN A 387 -32.47 29.16 -12.95
CA GLN A 387 -33.45 30.16 -13.36
C GLN A 387 -32.83 31.28 -14.22
N PRO A 388 -31.70 31.92 -13.82
CA PRO A 388 -31.02 32.90 -14.69
C PRO A 388 -30.55 32.31 -16.03
N MET A 389 -30.13 31.03 -16.04
CA MET A 389 -29.70 30.36 -17.27
C MET A 389 -30.87 29.96 -18.17
N GLN A 390 -32.05 29.69 -17.61
CA GLN A 390 -33.25 29.38 -18.38
C GLN A 390 -33.67 30.56 -19.26
N GLU A 391 -33.52 31.79 -18.76
CA GLU A 391 -33.82 33.02 -19.51
C GLU A 391 -32.85 33.25 -20.68
N GLN A 392 -31.60 32.78 -20.55
CA GLN A 392 -30.60 32.86 -21.62
C GLN A 392 -30.78 31.76 -22.67
N GLY A 393 -31.29 30.60 -22.27
CA GLY A 393 -31.52 29.45 -23.14
C GLY A 393 -30.23 28.87 -23.74
N GLY A 394 -30.32 27.68 -24.33
CA GLY A 394 -29.24 27.10 -25.13
C GLY A 394 -28.92 25.64 -24.83
N PHE A 395 -28.13 25.05 -25.73
CA PHE A 395 -27.73 23.64 -25.69
C PHE A 395 -27.03 23.24 -24.38
N ALA A 396 -26.17 24.13 -23.84
CA ALA A 396 -25.44 23.85 -22.60
C ALA A 396 -26.37 23.74 -21.37
N PHE A 397 -27.49 24.47 -21.36
CA PHE A 397 -28.49 24.41 -20.29
C PHE A 397 -29.24 23.07 -20.32
N SER A 398 -29.68 22.62 -21.50
CA SER A 398 -30.37 21.32 -21.63
C SER A 398 -29.49 20.15 -21.21
N VAL A 399 -28.22 20.16 -21.61
CA VAL A 399 -27.24 19.11 -21.28
C VAL A 399 -26.92 19.10 -19.78
N LEU A 400 -26.80 20.28 -19.15
CA LEU A 400 -26.61 20.38 -17.69
C LEU A 400 -27.78 19.79 -16.91
N ILE A 401 -29.02 20.12 -17.29
CA ILE A 401 -30.21 19.56 -16.64
C ILE A 401 -30.24 18.05 -16.80
N GLU A 402 -29.95 17.54 -18.00
CA GLU A 402 -29.90 16.10 -18.24
C GLU A 402 -28.86 15.41 -17.36
N ALA A 403 -27.67 15.99 -17.19
CA ALA A 403 -26.64 15.46 -16.30
C ALA A 403 -27.08 15.45 -14.83
N ILE A 404 -27.77 16.48 -14.35
CA ILE A 404 -28.31 16.53 -12.98
C ILE A 404 -29.40 15.47 -12.81
N VAL A 405 -30.29 15.31 -13.79
CA VAL A 405 -31.32 14.27 -13.76
C VAL A 405 -30.71 12.86 -13.75
N GLN A 406 -29.70 12.60 -14.58
CA GLN A 406 -28.96 11.34 -14.58
C GLN A 406 -28.28 11.07 -13.23
N ALA A 407 -27.71 12.11 -12.61
CA ALA A 407 -27.14 12.00 -11.27
C ALA A 407 -28.21 11.62 -10.22
N ILE A 408 -29.38 12.26 -10.26
CA ILE A 408 -30.51 11.94 -9.38
C ILE A 408 -31.00 10.51 -9.60
N GLN A 409 -31.15 10.07 -10.86
CA GLN A 409 -31.54 8.71 -11.21
C GLN A 409 -30.59 7.65 -10.63
N SER A 410 -29.29 7.97 -10.51
CA SER A 410 -28.34 7.05 -9.89
C SER A 410 -28.67 6.74 -8.42
N VAL A 411 -29.33 7.65 -7.69
CA VAL A 411 -29.75 7.44 -6.29
C VAL A 411 -30.87 6.41 -6.19
N GLY A 412 -31.84 6.44 -7.11
CA GLY A 412 -32.95 5.46 -7.13
C GLY A 412 -32.52 4.04 -7.50
N SER A 413 -31.36 3.89 -8.15
CA SER A 413 -30.82 2.59 -8.56
C SER A 413 -30.11 1.81 -7.44
N THR A 414 -29.80 2.46 -6.32
CA THR A 414 -29.06 1.87 -5.19
C THR A 414 -29.91 1.02 -4.25
N ASP A 415 -31.23 1.22 -4.23
CA ASP A 415 -32.12 0.41 -3.42
C ASP A 415 -32.33 -0.95 -4.09
N ILE A 416 -31.77 -1.96 -3.43
CA ILE A 416 -31.85 -3.39 -3.76
C ILE A 416 -33.26 -3.72 -4.26
N SER A 417 -33.30 -4.43 -5.39
CA SER A 417 -34.47 -5.06 -6.01
C SER A 417 -35.33 -5.81 -4.98
N MET A 418 -36.19 -5.09 -4.27
CA MET A 418 -37.31 -5.62 -3.51
C MET A 418 -38.45 -5.83 -4.51
N THR A 419 -38.50 -7.06 -5.02
CA THR A 419 -39.69 -7.82 -5.48
C THR A 419 -40.95 -7.03 -5.88
N ASN A 420 -41.28 -7.09 -7.18
CA ASN A 420 -42.64 -7.07 -7.75
C ASN A 420 -43.65 -6.00 -7.26
N GLY A 421 -43.20 -4.76 -7.02
CA GLY A 421 -44.10 -3.61 -6.98
C GLY A 421 -44.29 -3.02 -8.38
N VAL A 422 -45.53 -2.91 -8.87
CA VAL A 422 -45.88 -2.10 -10.05
C VAL A 422 -45.37 -0.68 -9.77
N ASN A 423 -44.50 -0.14 -10.63
CA ASN A 423 -44.05 1.24 -10.48
C ASN A 423 -45.27 2.15 -10.70
N GLY A 424 -45.80 2.72 -9.62
CA GLY A 424 -46.92 3.64 -9.68
C GLY A 424 -46.51 4.93 -10.41
N GLY A 425 -47.47 5.64 -10.99
CA GLY A 425 -47.22 6.98 -11.52
C GLY A 425 -47.02 7.99 -10.38
N THR A 426 -46.35 9.11 -10.68
CA THR A 426 -46.19 10.23 -9.74
C THR A 426 -47.55 10.82 -9.39
N SER A 427 -47.89 10.92 -8.10
CA SER A 427 -49.09 11.62 -7.65
C SER A 427 -48.90 13.15 -7.67
N ASP A 428 -49.99 13.91 -7.81
CA ASP A 428 -49.92 15.40 -7.79
C ASP A 428 -49.32 15.95 -6.49
N HIS A 429 -49.52 15.23 -5.38
CA HIS A 429 -48.94 15.59 -4.08
C HIS A 429 -47.42 15.37 -4.07
N GLU A 430 -46.93 14.22 -4.55
CA GLU A 430 -45.50 13.96 -4.68
C GLU A 430 -44.82 14.93 -5.65
N ALA A 431 -45.48 15.30 -6.74
CA ALA A 431 -44.98 16.29 -7.68
C ALA A 431 -44.81 17.67 -7.01
N ALA A 432 -45.74 18.07 -6.15
CA ALA A 432 -45.66 19.30 -5.37
C ALA A 432 -44.53 19.26 -4.32
N GLU A 433 -44.32 18.12 -3.65
CA GLU A 433 -43.23 17.96 -2.69
C GLU A 433 -41.85 17.96 -3.36
N LEU A 434 -41.73 17.31 -4.53
CA LEU A 434 -40.50 17.31 -5.32
C LEU A 434 -40.14 18.70 -5.83
N THR A 435 -41.13 19.50 -6.24
CA THR A 435 -40.88 20.89 -6.67
C THR A 435 -40.50 21.79 -5.51
N ASP A 436 -41.05 21.58 -4.31
CA ASP A 436 -40.59 22.30 -3.12
C ASP A 436 -39.16 21.91 -2.71
N PHE A 437 -38.78 20.64 -2.84
CA PHE A 437 -37.46 20.16 -2.42
C PHE A 437 -36.35 20.41 -3.44
N LEU A 438 -36.59 20.14 -4.73
CA LEU A 438 -35.57 20.24 -5.79
C LEU A 438 -35.60 21.59 -6.54
N GLY A 439 -36.65 22.37 -6.37
CA GLY A 439 -36.91 23.58 -7.17
C GLY A 439 -37.84 23.31 -8.36
N PRO A 440 -38.43 24.37 -8.95
CA PRO A 440 -39.44 24.28 -10.00
C PRO A 440 -38.97 23.55 -11.27
N ILE A 441 -37.73 23.77 -11.73
CA ILE A 441 -37.26 23.22 -13.01
C ILE A 441 -36.95 21.73 -12.86
N LEU A 442 -36.12 21.38 -11.87
CA LEU A 442 -35.71 20.00 -11.62
C LEU A 442 -36.86 19.14 -11.08
N GLY A 443 -37.67 19.68 -10.16
CA GLY A 443 -38.81 18.98 -9.58
C GLY A 443 -39.86 18.59 -10.63
N ALA A 444 -40.20 19.50 -11.55
CA ALA A 444 -41.12 19.19 -12.65
C ALA A 444 -40.56 18.11 -13.59
N LYS A 445 -39.25 18.13 -13.85
CA LYS A 445 -38.61 17.17 -14.76
C LYS A 445 -38.49 15.78 -14.15
N ILE A 446 -38.20 15.67 -12.85
CA ILE A 446 -38.20 14.39 -12.12
C ILE A 446 -39.61 13.84 -11.98
N ALA A 447 -40.59 14.67 -11.59
CA ALA A 447 -41.99 14.25 -11.51
C ALA A 447 -42.53 13.71 -12.84
N GLY A 448 -42.11 14.33 -13.96
CA GLY A 448 -42.45 13.92 -15.32
C GLY A 448 -41.85 12.57 -15.78
N LEU A 449 -40.85 12.03 -15.08
CA LEU A 449 -40.32 10.68 -15.36
C LEU A 449 -41.29 9.57 -14.94
N GLY A 450 -42.23 9.86 -14.03
CA GLY A 450 -43.23 8.90 -13.59
C GLY A 450 -42.68 7.75 -12.74
N ASP A 451 -41.47 7.89 -12.18
CA ASP A 451 -40.81 6.85 -11.40
C ASP A 451 -41.03 7.06 -9.89
N HIS A 452 -42.07 6.42 -9.35
CA HIS A 452 -42.42 6.53 -7.93
C HIS A 452 -41.29 6.07 -7.00
N LYS A 453 -40.48 5.07 -7.38
CA LYS A 453 -39.37 4.62 -6.53
C LYS A 453 -38.31 5.70 -6.40
N LEU A 454 -37.93 6.30 -7.52
CA LEU A 454 -36.99 7.42 -7.54
C LEU A 454 -37.52 8.61 -6.74
N ASN A 455 -38.79 8.97 -6.93
CA ASN A 455 -39.43 10.08 -6.21
C ASN A 455 -39.34 9.87 -4.70
N ARG A 456 -39.62 8.65 -4.24
CA ARG A 456 -39.54 8.31 -2.82
C ARG A 456 -38.10 8.39 -2.29
N SER A 457 -37.12 7.78 -2.97
CA SER A 457 -35.72 7.82 -2.53
C SER A 457 -35.17 9.25 -2.49
N VAL A 458 -35.64 10.13 -3.38
CA VAL A 458 -35.30 11.56 -3.36
C VAL A 458 -35.96 12.31 -2.20
N LEU A 459 -37.24 12.06 -1.93
CA LEU A 459 -37.96 12.69 -0.81
C LEU A 459 -37.43 12.21 0.55
N GLU A 460 -37.02 10.95 0.66
CA GLU A 460 -36.37 10.42 1.87
C GLU A 460 -35.05 11.13 2.18
N ALA A 461 -34.33 11.63 1.15
CA ALA A 461 -33.11 12.39 1.33
C ALA A 461 -33.31 13.75 2.03
N ARG A 462 -34.57 14.24 2.11
CA ARG A 462 -34.94 15.44 2.88
C ARG A 462 -34.71 15.29 4.39
N HIS A 463 -34.71 14.05 4.89
CA HIS A 463 -34.60 13.74 6.32
C HIS A 463 -33.18 13.34 6.75
N ILE A 464 -32.19 13.50 5.86
CA ILE A 464 -30.80 13.24 6.19
C ILE A 464 -30.24 14.48 6.90
N ASP A 465 -30.02 14.34 8.22
CA ASP A 465 -29.31 15.33 9.06
C ASP A 465 -27.80 15.36 8.80
#